data_AF-A0A352SA67-F1
#
_entry.id   AF-A0A352SA67-F1
#
_cell.length_a   1.000
_cell.length_b   1.000
_cell.length_c   1.000
_cell.angle_alpha   90.00
_cell.angle_beta   90.00
_cell.angle_gamma   90.00
#
_symmetry.space_group_name_H-M   'P 1'
#
loop_
_entity.id
_entity.type
_entity.pdbx_description
1 polymer ?
#
loop_
_entity_poly.entity_id
_entity_poly.type
_entity_poly.pdbx_seq_one_letter_code
_entity_poly.pdbx_strand_id
1 'polypeptide(L)'
;MTINKSRLESFSDGVISVSLTLMLYQIQLPAEFNWTGVRAEAPHFFGYVLSFIYVGIYWNNHHHLFQMVRGINGKVMWANLNLLFWLTMIPITTTWTGKSEFSEIPTALYAFVLFMCAVSYWILQRVIMASERQGSMLAG
;
A
#
# COMPACT_ATOMS: atom_id res chain seq x y z
N MET A 1 -26.77 -0.46 -8.77
CA MET A 1 -26.35 0.85 -8.26
C MET A 1 -24.90 1.04 -8.67
N THR A 2 -24.64 1.79 -9.74
CA THR A 2 -23.28 2.11 -10.20
C THR A 2 -22.71 3.16 -9.26
N ILE A 3 -21.72 2.77 -8.48
CA ILE A 3 -21.07 3.66 -7.51
C ILE A 3 -20.08 4.55 -8.27
N ASN A 4 -19.99 5.82 -7.88
CA ASN A 4 -19.14 6.79 -8.55
C ASN A 4 -17.65 6.39 -8.43
N LYS A 5 -17.04 6.11 -9.57
CA LYS A 5 -15.63 5.72 -9.72
C LYS A 5 -14.66 6.73 -9.12
N SER A 6 -14.86 8.01 -9.45
CA SER A 6 -14.01 9.10 -8.96
C SER A 6 -14.01 9.18 -7.43
N ARG A 7 -15.15 8.92 -6.77
CA ARG A 7 -15.21 8.93 -5.30
C ARG A 7 -14.34 7.83 -4.67
N LEU A 8 -14.31 6.64 -5.28
CA LEU A 8 -13.49 5.53 -4.79
C LEU A 8 -12.00 5.82 -4.99
N GLU A 9 -11.63 6.36 -6.15
CA GLU A 9 -10.26 6.76 -6.45
C GLU A 9 -9.78 7.82 -5.45
N SER A 10 -10.53 8.92 -5.28
CA SER A 10 -10.16 9.98 -4.33
C SER A 10 -10.05 9.51 -2.89
N PHE A 11 -10.93 8.57 -2.47
CA PHE A 11 -10.81 7.95 -1.15
C PHE A 11 -9.53 7.12 -1.02
N SER A 12 -9.22 6.31 -2.03
CA SER A 12 -8.02 5.45 -2.04
C SER A 12 -6.74 6.29 -2.04
N ASP A 13 -6.69 7.33 -2.87
CA ASP A 13 -5.58 8.29 -2.91
C ASP A 13 -5.36 8.98 -1.57
N GLY A 14 -6.45 9.37 -0.89
CA GLY A 14 -6.39 9.94 0.46
C GLY A 14 -5.76 8.98 1.47
N VAL A 15 -6.21 7.72 1.49
CA VAL A 15 -5.69 6.70 2.41
C VAL A 15 -4.21 6.39 2.14
N ILE A 16 -3.84 6.23 0.86
CA ILE A 16 -2.46 5.96 0.46
C ILE A 16 -1.55 7.15 0.81
N SER A 17 -2.00 8.38 0.56
CA SER A 17 -1.25 9.60 0.91
C SER A 17 -0.99 9.70 2.41
N VAL A 18 -1.98 9.36 3.25
CA VAL A 18 -1.81 9.30 4.71
C VAL A 18 -0.80 8.20 5.09
N SER A 19 -0.81 7.04 4.44
CA SER A 19 0.18 5.98 4.69
C SER A 19 1.61 6.45 4.37
N LEU A 20 1.80 7.14 3.24
CA LEU A 20 3.10 7.72 2.84
C LEU A 20 3.62 8.74 3.87
N THR A 21 2.77 9.63 4.36
CA THR A 21 3.19 10.64 5.35
C THR A 21 3.41 10.04 6.74
N LEU A 22 2.63 9.01 7.13
CA LEU A 22 2.85 8.27 8.38
C LEU A 22 4.16 7.49 8.39
N MET A 23 4.65 7.03 7.24
CA MET A 23 5.99 6.44 7.15
C MET A 23 7.08 7.49 7.45
N LEU A 24 6.99 8.68 6.86
CA LEU A 24 7.93 9.77 7.11
C LEU A 24 7.91 10.18 8.59
N TYR A 25 6.71 10.27 9.18
CA TYR A 25 6.54 10.64 10.59
C TYR A 25 7.23 9.66 11.57
N GLN A 26 7.37 8.40 11.18
CA GLN A 26 7.97 7.37 12.04
C GLN A 26 9.49 7.23 11.91
N ILE A 27 10.12 8.00 11.02
CA ILE A 27 11.59 8.02 10.91
C ILE A 27 12.17 8.51 12.23
N GLN A 28 13.13 7.74 12.76
CA GLN A 28 13.86 8.12 13.96
C GLN A 28 14.98 9.10 13.60
N LEU A 29 15.10 10.14 14.41
CA LEU A 29 16.25 11.03 14.34
C LEU A 29 17.43 10.36 15.05
N PRO A 30 18.66 10.55 14.54
CA PRO A 30 19.85 10.00 15.18
C PRO A 30 19.99 10.55 16.60
N ALA A 31 20.32 9.67 17.55
CA ALA A 31 20.51 10.04 18.95
C ALA A 31 21.68 11.01 19.14
N GLU A 32 22.72 10.88 18.30
CA GLU A 32 23.84 11.80 18.25
C GLU A 32 23.71 12.77 17.08
N PHE A 33 23.88 14.07 17.35
CA PHE A 33 23.85 15.14 16.33
C PHE A 33 25.20 15.28 15.59
N ASN A 34 25.78 14.15 15.17
CA ASN A 34 27.04 14.10 14.45
C ASN A 34 26.96 13.12 13.26
N TRP A 35 27.99 13.10 12.41
CA TRP A 35 28.04 12.21 11.24
C TRP A 35 28.01 10.71 11.58
N THR A 36 28.50 10.34 12.76
CA THR A 36 28.49 8.95 13.25
C THR A 36 27.06 8.50 13.54
N GLY A 37 26.27 9.33 14.23
CA GLY A 37 24.85 9.09 14.50
C GLY A 37 24.04 8.95 13.22
N VAL A 38 24.26 9.85 12.24
CA VAL A 38 23.59 9.75 10.92
C VAL A 38 23.93 8.44 10.21
N ARG A 39 25.19 8.00 10.26
CA ARG A 39 25.62 6.73 9.65
C ARG A 39 25.00 5.52 10.35
N ALA A 40 24.81 5.57 11.66
CA ALA A 40 24.16 4.50 12.43
C ALA A 40 22.69 4.32 12.03
N GLU A 41 21.96 5.40 11.75
CA GLU A 41 20.55 5.35 11.33
C GLU A 41 20.33 5.10 9.83
N ALA A 42 21.40 5.07 9.02
CA ALA A 42 21.31 4.90 7.57
C ALA A 42 20.53 3.63 7.13
N PRO A 43 20.68 2.45 7.80
CA PRO A 43 19.89 1.26 7.46
C PRO A 43 18.38 1.45 7.69
N HIS A 44 17.98 2.17 8.75
CA HIS A 44 16.57 2.45 9.04
C HIS A 44 15.98 3.41 8.02
N PHE A 45 16.74 4.45 7.65
CA PHE A 45 16.35 5.37 6.58
C PHE A 45 16.20 4.64 5.24
N PHE A 46 17.10 3.69 4.93
CA PHE A 46 16.99 2.87 3.73
C PHE A 46 15.74 1.98 3.73
N GLY A 47 15.41 1.36 4.87
CA GLY A 47 14.16 0.60 5.03
C GLY A 47 12.91 1.46 4.80
N TYR A 48 12.92 2.70 5.29
CA TYR A 48 11.89 3.69 4.98
C TYR A 48 11.80 3.98 3.48
N VAL A 49 12.91 4.30 2.81
CA VAL A 49 12.93 4.64 1.38
C VAL A 49 12.40 3.47 0.53
N LEU A 50 12.81 2.24 0.84
CA LEU A 50 12.29 1.04 0.16
C LEU A 50 10.77 0.91 0.34
N SER A 51 10.28 1.11 1.55
CA SER A 51 8.84 1.03 1.86
C SER A 51 8.04 2.14 1.17
N PHE A 52 8.60 3.35 1.12
CA PHE A 52 8.02 4.48 0.39
C PHE A 52 7.89 4.16 -1.11
N ILE A 53 8.97 3.67 -1.73
CA ILE A 53 8.97 3.25 -3.13
C ILE A 53 7.92 2.14 -3.35
N TYR A 54 7.85 1.16 -2.45
CA TYR A 54 6.89 0.06 -2.55
C TYR A 54 5.45 0.59 -2.55
N VAL A 55 5.06 1.42 -1.58
CA VAL A 55 3.72 2.02 -1.54
C VAL A 55 3.46 2.90 -2.78
N GLY A 56 4.45 3.67 -3.22
CA GLY A 56 4.36 4.48 -4.43
C GLY A 56 4.11 3.66 -5.70
N ILE A 57 4.71 2.47 -5.82
CA ILE A 57 4.43 1.54 -6.92
C ILE A 57 2.98 1.07 -6.87
N TYR A 58 2.46 0.70 -5.69
CA TYR A 58 1.05 0.31 -5.55
C TYR A 58 0.11 1.45 -5.89
N TRP A 59 0.42 2.67 -5.47
CA TRP A 59 -0.35 3.85 -5.82
C TRP A 59 -0.42 4.03 -7.34
N ASN A 60 0.74 4.02 -8.02
CA ASN A 60 0.80 4.18 -9.47
C ASN A 60 0.02 3.06 -10.20
N ASN A 61 0.20 1.82 -9.76
CA ASN A 61 -0.51 0.66 -10.30
C ASN A 61 -2.01 0.69 -10.03
N HIS A 62 -2.43 1.22 -8.88
CA HIS A 62 -3.83 1.42 -8.52
C HIS A 62 -4.47 2.49 -9.40
N HIS A 63 -3.81 3.64 -9.55
CA HIS A 63 -4.27 4.73 -10.40
C HIS A 63 -4.45 4.27 -11.86
N HIS A 64 -3.44 3.61 -12.44
CA HIS A 64 -3.54 3.04 -13.79
C HIS A 64 -4.63 1.98 -13.92
N LEU A 65 -4.77 1.08 -12.93
CA LEU A 65 -5.80 0.04 -12.95
C LEU A 65 -7.19 0.67 -12.99
N PHE A 66 -7.46 1.63 -12.09
CA PHE A 66 -8.77 2.25 -12.01
C PHE A 66 -9.08 3.12 -13.23
N GLN A 67 -8.10 3.80 -13.85
CA GLN A 67 -8.31 4.50 -15.13
C GLN A 67 -8.96 3.61 -16.22
N MET A 68 -8.63 2.32 -16.26
CA MET A 68 -9.16 1.36 -17.26
C MET A 68 -10.55 0.77 -16.92
N VAL A 69 -11.02 0.90 -15.68
CA VAL A 69 -12.30 0.32 -15.22
C VAL A 69 -13.48 1.15 -15.73
N ARG A 70 -14.50 0.50 -16.30
CA ARG A 70 -15.71 1.16 -16.83
C ARG A 70 -16.79 1.33 -15.77
N GLY A 71 -16.90 0.38 -14.84
CA GLY A 71 -17.91 0.42 -13.77
C GLY A 71 -17.45 -0.18 -12.45
N ILE A 72 -17.92 0.40 -11.34
CA ILE A 72 -17.63 -0.09 -9.99
C ILE A 72 -18.88 -0.72 -9.38
N ASN A 73 -18.69 -1.89 -8.75
CA ASN A 73 -19.70 -2.58 -7.96
C ASN A 73 -19.21 -2.77 -6.51
N GLY A 74 -20.10 -3.26 -5.62
CA GLY A 74 -19.75 -3.47 -4.21
C GLY A 74 -18.61 -4.46 -3.97
N LYS A 75 -18.42 -5.46 -4.85
CA LYS A 75 -17.30 -6.43 -4.73
C LYS A 75 -15.96 -5.75 -4.95
N VAL A 76 -15.86 -4.87 -5.97
CA VAL A 76 -14.67 -4.07 -6.24
C VAL A 76 -14.35 -3.15 -5.04
N MET A 77 -15.36 -2.57 -4.40
CA MET A 77 -15.15 -1.75 -3.20
C MET A 77 -14.52 -2.53 -2.05
N TRP A 78 -15.04 -3.72 -1.73
CA TRP A 78 -14.49 -4.56 -0.66
C TRP A 78 -13.07 -5.03 -0.97
N ALA A 79 -12.80 -5.42 -2.22
CA ALA A 79 -11.45 -5.78 -2.65
C ALA A 79 -10.48 -4.59 -2.55
N ASN A 80 -10.94 -3.38 -2.88
CA ASN A 80 -10.16 -2.15 -2.73
C ASN A 80 -9.86 -1.85 -1.25
N LEU A 81 -10.86 -1.95 -0.37
CA LEU A 81 -10.65 -1.77 1.08
C LEU A 81 -9.66 -2.78 1.65
N ASN A 82 -9.70 -4.03 1.18
CA ASN A 82 -8.75 -5.05 1.59
C ASN A 82 -7.30 -4.69 1.20
N LEU A 83 -7.08 -4.16 -0.02
CA LEU A 83 -5.77 -3.63 -0.43
C LEU A 83 -5.34 -2.44 0.45
N LEU A 84 -6.23 -1.47 0.65
CA LEU A 84 -5.94 -0.29 1.46
C LEU A 84 -5.57 -0.66 2.90
N PHE A 85 -6.25 -1.65 3.49
CA PHE A 85 -5.93 -2.16 4.83
C PHE A 85 -4.48 -2.65 4.93
N TRP A 86 -3.99 -3.43 3.98
CA TRP A 86 -2.60 -3.91 4.05
C TRP A 86 -1.59 -2.80 3.76
N LEU A 87 -1.90 -1.87 2.85
CA LEU A 87 -1.06 -0.70 2.59
C LEU A 87 -0.92 0.22 3.81
N THR A 88 -1.93 0.33 4.68
CA THR A 88 -1.84 1.10 5.92
C THR A 88 -1.10 0.39 7.05
N MET A 89 -0.81 -0.91 6.92
CA MET A 89 0.00 -1.65 7.89
C MET A 89 1.51 -1.52 7.65
N ILE A 90 1.93 -1.19 6.42
CA ILE A 90 3.34 -1.01 6.03
C ILE A 90 4.10 -0.05 6.96
N PRO A 91 3.57 1.13 7.33
CA PRO A 91 4.29 2.06 8.20
C PRO A 91 4.68 1.44 9.53
N ILE A 92 3.76 0.68 10.15
CA ILE A 92 3.98 0.07 11.46
C ILE A 92 5.04 -1.03 11.36
N THR A 93 4.92 -1.93 10.37
CA THR A 93 5.85 -3.06 10.23
C THR A 93 7.24 -2.63 9.77
N THR A 94 7.35 -1.57 8.97
CA THR A 94 8.64 -0.94 8.59
C THR A 94 9.37 -0.43 9.81
N THR A 95 8.70 0.38 10.62
CA THR A 95 9.27 0.95 11.84
C THR A 95 9.62 -0.12 12.86
N TRP A 96 8.78 -1.13 13.02
CA TRP A 96 9.03 -2.22 13.94
C TRP A 96 10.26 -3.03 13.53
N THR A 97 10.40 -3.32 12.24
CA THR A 97 11.58 -4.02 11.68
C THR A 97 12.85 -3.23 11.95
N GLY A 98 12.87 -1.93 11.64
CA GLY A 98 14.00 -1.05 11.92
C GLY A 98 14.35 -1.01 13.41
N LYS A 99 13.38 -0.74 14.30
CA LYS A 99 13.59 -0.70 15.76
C LYS A 99 14.12 -2.00 16.36
N SER A 100 13.81 -3.12 15.73
CA SER A 100 14.21 -4.45 16.21
C SER A 100 15.56 -4.92 15.64
N GLU A 101 16.32 -4.02 15.00
CA GLU A 101 17.58 -4.34 14.32
C GLU A 101 17.41 -5.50 13.32
N PHE A 102 16.29 -5.52 12.59
CA PHE A 102 15.95 -6.57 11.62
C PHE A 102 15.88 -7.99 12.21
N SER A 103 15.47 -8.12 13.47
CA SER A 103 15.19 -9.42 14.08
C SER A 103 14.15 -10.24 13.31
N GLU A 104 14.14 -11.56 13.52
CA GLU A 104 13.38 -12.51 12.69
C GLU A 104 11.86 -12.25 12.67
N ILE A 105 11.24 -12.02 13.83
CA ILE A 105 9.78 -11.90 13.95
C ILE A 105 9.25 -10.61 13.27
N PRO A 106 9.78 -9.41 13.56
CA PRO A 106 9.35 -8.17 12.90
C PRO A 106 9.61 -8.20 11.40
N THR A 107 10.75 -8.75 10.97
CA THR A 107 11.09 -8.91 9.56
C THR A 107 10.12 -9.86 8.85
N ALA A 108 9.75 -10.97 9.48
CA ALA A 108 8.75 -11.90 8.96
C ALA A 108 7.36 -11.25 8.86
N LEU A 109 6.96 -10.45 9.85
CA LEU A 109 5.68 -9.72 9.79
C LEU A 109 5.70 -8.66 8.68
N TYR A 110 6.80 -7.93 8.52
CA TYR A 110 6.98 -6.99 7.41
C TYR A 110 6.83 -7.70 6.07
N ALA A 111 7.56 -8.80 5.84
CA ALA A 111 7.44 -9.60 4.62
C ALA A 111 6.02 -10.13 4.40
N PHE A 112 5.34 -10.59 5.47
CA PHE A 112 3.95 -11.03 5.41
C PHE A 112 3.01 -9.90 4.97
N VAL A 113 3.16 -8.68 5.50
CA VAL A 113 2.35 -7.53 5.08
C VAL A 113 2.60 -7.18 3.62
N LEU A 114 3.86 -7.18 3.16
CA LEU A 114 4.18 -6.94 1.75
C LEU A 114 3.56 -8.00 0.84
N PHE A 115 3.62 -9.26 1.24
CA PHE A 115 2.99 -10.38 0.54
C PHE A 115 1.47 -10.23 0.48
N MET A 116 0.84 -9.86 1.60
CA MET A 116 -0.60 -9.64 1.64
C MET A 116 -1.03 -8.45 0.77
N CYS A 117 -0.22 -7.39 0.64
CA CYS A 117 -0.49 -6.34 -0.34
C CYS A 117 -0.55 -6.90 -1.78
N ALA A 118 0.38 -7.79 -2.13
CA ALA A 118 0.43 -8.42 -3.45
C ALA A 118 -0.80 -9.31 -3.68
N VAL A 119 -1.17 -10.13 -2.68
CA VAL A 119 -2.37 -10.98 -2.72
C VAL A 119 -3.63 -10.12 -2.88
N SER A 120 -3.78 -9.06 -2.09
CA SER A 120 -4.94 -8.16 -2.15
C SER A 120 -5.05 -7.43 -3.47
N TYR A 121 -3.93 -6.98 -4.04
CA TYR A 121 -3.91 -6.37 -5.37
C TYR A 121 -4.30 -7.37 -6.46
N TRP A 122 -3.80 -8.60 -6.40
CA TRP A 122 -4.21 -9.67 -7.30
C TRP A 122 -5.72 -9.98 -7.19
N ILE A 123 -6.27 -10.03 -5.97
CA ILE A 123 -7.72 -10.19 -5.75
C ILE A 123 -8.49 -9.03 -6.40
N LEU A 124 -8.06 -7.79 -6.18
CA LEU A 124 -8.69 -6.60 -6.75
C LEU A 124 -8.73 -6.68 -8.29
N GLN A 125 -7.61 -7.01 -8.92
CA GLN A 125 -7.53 -7.20 -10.38
C GLN A 125 -8.50 -8.30 -10.84
N ARG A 126 -8.54 -9.45 -10.16
CA ARG A 126 -9.46 -10.56 -10.47
C ARG A 126 -10.93 -10.14 -10.40
N VAL A 127 -11.30 -9.40 -9.35
CA VAL A 127 -12.68 -8.93 -9.15
C VAL A 127 -13.08 -7.91 -10.21
N ILE A 128 -12.17 -6.99 -10.58
CA ILE A 128 -12.40 -6.03 -11.67
C ILE A 128 -12.61 -6.76 -13.00
N MET A 129 -11.70 -7.67 -13.37
CA MET A 129 -11.80 -8.44 -14.62
C MET A 129 -13.11 -9.25 -14.69
N ALA A 130 -13.53 -9.85 -13.58
CA ALA A 130 -14.79 -10.59 -13.51
C ALA A 130 -16.02 -9.67 -13.68
N SER A 131 -15.96 -8.45 -13.12
CA SER A 131 -17.02 -7.45 -13.24
C SER A 131 -17.17 -6.93 -14.67
N GLU A 132 -16.06 -6.61 -15.34
CA GLU A 132 -16.07 -6.13 -16.73
C GLU A 132 -16.57 -7.20 -17.70
N ARG A 133 -16.21 -8.48 -17.49
CA ARG A 133 -16.71 -9.59 -18.30
C ARG A 133 -18.23 -9.75 -18.19
N GLN A 134 -18.81 -9.61 -17.00
CA GLN A 134 -20.26 -9.65 -16.82
C GLN A 134 -20.97 -8.49 -17.52
N GLY A 135 -20.40 -7.28 -17.48
CA GLY A 135 -20.93 -6.12 -18.19
C GLY A 135 -20.91 -6.30 -19.72
N SER A 136 -19.86 -6.92 -20.26
CA SER A 136 -19.74 -7.20 -21.70
C SER A 136 -20.73 -8.27 -22.20
N MET A 137 -21.04 -9.28 -21.39
CA MET A 137 -21.96 -10.36 -21.78
C MET A 137 -23.44 -9.94 -21.79
N LEU A 138 -23.80 -8.87 -21.08
CA LEU A 138 -25.17 -8.35 -21.03
C LEU A 138 -25.44 -7.27 -22.10
N ALA A 139 -24.40 -6.83 -22.81
CA ALA A 139 -24.47 -5.77 -23.82
C ALA A 139 -24.38 -6.28 -25.27
N GLY A 140 -24.22 -7.59 -25.47
CA GLY A 140 -24.30 -8.28 -26.77
C GLY A 140 -25.53 -9.17 -26.83
#